data_AF-A0A6B3FAX7-F1
#
_entry.id   AF-A0A6B3FAX7-F1
#
_cell.length_a   1.000
_cell.length_b   1.000
_cell.length_c   1.000
_cell.angle_alpha   90.00
_cell.angle_beta   90.00
_cell.angle_gamma   90.00
#
_symmetry.space_group_name_H-M   'P 1'
#
loop_
_entity.id
_entity.type
_entity.pdbx_description
1 polymer ?
#
loop_
_entity_poly.entity_id
_entity_poly.type
_entity_poly.pdbx_seq_one_letter_code
_entity_poly.pdbx_strand_id
1 'polypeptide(L)'
;PPETDTAATTTSAFSLPHTYDAHHAPPAFTPAEGVPILRLTKEAPWQDRMRTMLRMPVAERPTPESAQKHDAEEGPAVPRVLDLTLRIGELLLAGGEGAEDVEAAMFAVSRSYGLDRVEPNVTFTLLNISYQPS
;
A
#
# COMPACT_ATOMS: atom_id res chain seq x y z
N PRO A 1 -45.30 14.75 31.89
CA PRO A 1 -44.46 13.54 32.06
C PRO A 1 -43.07 13.75 31.45
N PRO A 2 -41.98 13.71 32.23
CA PRO A 2 -40.65 13.97 31.69
C PRO A 2 -40.11 12.74 30.96
N GLU A 3 -39.60 12.96 29.74
CA GLU A 3 -38.91 11.98 28.92
C GLU A 3 -37.55 11.65 29.55
N THR A 4 -37.31 10.39 29.85
CA THR A 4 -36.01 9.90 30.33
C THR A 4 -35.06 9.75 29.16
N ASP A 5 -34.12 10.70 29.09
CA ASP A 5 -32.93 10.73 28.27
C ASP A 5 -32.12 9.43 28.47
N THR A 6 -32.20 8.51 27.49
CA THR A 6 -31.36 7.31 27.49
C THR A 6 -30.04 7.69 26.84
N ALA A 7 -29.16 8.29 27.64
CA ALA A 7 -27.76 8.48 27.27
C ALA A 7 -27.13 7.11 27.03
N ALA A 8 -27.08 6.68 25.76
CA ALA A 8 -26.28 5.56 25.31
C ALA A 8 -24.82 5.87 25.65
N THR A 9 -24.36 5.37 26.79
CA THR A 9 -22.96 5.49 27.19
C THR A 9 -22.16 4.65 26.21
N THR A 10 -21.42 5.31 25.32
CA THR A 10 -20.47 4.67 24.41
C THR A 10 -19.40 3.98 25.23
N THR A 11 -19.63 2.73 25.61
CA THR A 11 -18.64 1.91 26.30
C THR A 11 -17.57 1.47 25.31
N SER A 12 -16.31 1.71 25.66
CA SER A 12 -15.14 1.28 24.88
C SER A 12 -15.19 -0.23 24.60
N ALA A 13 -14.81 -0.63 23.40
CA ALA A 13 -14.63 -2.04 23.03
C ALA A 13 -13.56 -2.77 23.87
N PHE A 14 -12.78 -2.02 24.65
CA PHE A 14 -11.76 -2.53 25.57
C PHE A 14 -12.24 -2.56 27.03
N SER A 15 -13.46 -2.11 27.33
CA SER A 15 -14.02 -2.28 28.67
C SER A 15 -14.39 -3.74 28.89
N LEU A 16 -13.97 -4.29 30.03
CA LEU A 16 -14.35 -5.63 30.44
C LEU A 16 -15.88 -5.70 30.56
N PRO A 17 -16.54 -6.71 29.98
CA PRO A 17 -17.98 -6.87 30.13
C PRO A 17 -18.30 -7.07 31.62
N HIS A 18 -19.45 -6.58 32.10
CA HIS A 18 -19.86 -6.70 33.50
C HIS A 18 -19.96 -8.16 34.00
N THR A 19 -20.02 -9.12 33.07
CA THR A 19 -20.02 -10.55 33.33
C THR A 19 -18.61 -11.16 33.43
N TYR A 20 -17.56 -10.36 33.24
CA TYR A 20 -16.19 -10.82 33.39
C TYR A 20 -15.81 -10.84 34.88
N ASP A 21 -15.38 -12.00 35.35
CA ASP A 21 -14.79 -12.18 36.67
C ASP A 21 -13.39 -12.79 36.48
N ALA A 22 -12.36 -12.11 37.00
CA ALA A 22 -10.98 -12.55 36.93
C ALA A 22 -10.76 -13.90 37.63
N HIS A 23 -11.58 -14.24 38.64
CA HIS A 23 -11.52 -15.54 39.31
C HIS A 23 -11.99 -16.71 38.43
N HIS A 24 -12.78 -16.42 37.40
CA HIS A 24 -13.33 -17.38 36.45
C HIS A 24 -12.71 -17.27 35.06
N ALA A 25 -11.68 -16.43 34.89
CA ALA A 25 -10.99 -16.29 33.62
C ALA A 25 -10.31 -17.62 33.25
N PRO A 26 -10.40 -18.08 31.98
CA PRO A 26 -9.63 -19.23 31.54
C PRO A 26 -8.14 -18.95 31.78
N PRO A 27 -7.36 -19.93 32.23
CA PRO A 27 -5.94 -19.74 32.46
C PRO A 27 -5.31 -19.21 31.18
N ALA A 28 -4.54 -18.12 31.28
CA ALA A 28 -3.79 -17.59 30.14
C ALA A 28 -2.87 -18.72 29.63
N PHE A 29 -3.22 -19.28 28.47
CA PHE A 29 -2.49 -20.40 27.90
C PHE A 29 -1.19 -19.87 27.29
N THR A 30 -0.12 -19.92 28.06
CA THR A 30 1.25 -19.82 27.55
C THR A 30 1.80 -21.25 27.45
N PRO A 31 1.90 -21.83 26.25
CA PRO A 31 2.52 -23.15 26.08
C PRO A 31 3.96 -23.12 26.60
N ALA A 32 4.48 -24.27 27.04
CA ALA A 32 5.79 -24.39 27.69
C ALA A 32 6.94 -23.88 26.78
N GLU A 33 6.73 -23.93 25.47
CA GLU A 33 7.65 -23.48 24.43
C GLU A 33 7.49 -21.98 24.07
N GLY A 34 6.57 -21.26 24.71
CA GLY A 34 6.27 -19.86 24.43
C GLY A 34 5.36 -19.64 23.21
N VAL A 35 4.86 -18.42 23.03
CA VAL A 35 4.09 -18.06 21.83
C VAL A 35 5.07 -17.83 20.68
N PRO A 36 4.99 -18.59 19.57
CA PRO A 36 5.91 -18.40 18.46
C PRO A 36 5.76 -16.99 17.89
N ILE A 37 6.87 -16.24 17.89
CA ILE A 37 6.95 -14.93 17.25
C ILE A 37 7.01 -15.17 15.74
N LEU A 38 5.85 -15.34 15.12
CA LEU A 38 5.76 -15.48 13.68
C LEU A 38 6.10 -14.14 13.01
N ARG A 39 7.26 -14.05 12.37
CA ARG A 39 7.58 -12.95 11.44
C ARG A 39 6.81 -13.14 10.13
N LEU A 40 5.51 -12.89 10.19
CA LEU A 40 4.55 -13.10 9.09
C LEU A 40 4.70 -12.14 7.91
N THR A 41 5.56 -11.12 8.00
CA THR A 41 5.65 -10.08 6.96
C THR A 41 6.37 -10.53 5.70
N LYS A 42 7.01 -11.72 5.67
CA LYS A 42 7.78 -12.20 4.50
C LYS A 42 7.09 -13.28 3.64
N GLU A 43 6.24 -14.12 4.23
CA GLU A 43 5.65 -15.30 3.54
C GLU A 43 4.11 -15.30 3.49
N ALA A 44 3.44 -14.31 4.10
CA ALA A 44 1.98 -14.25 4.10
C ALA A 44 1.40 -13.80 2.74
N PRO A 45 0.17 -14.22 2.38
CA PRO A 45 -0.57 -13.66 1.26
C PRO A 45 -0.73 -12.14 1.44
N TRP A 46 -0.74 -11.38 0.35
CA TRP A 46 -0.58 -9.92 0.37
C TRP A 46 -1.61 -9.19 1.25
N GLN A 47 -2.84 -9.70 1.32
CA GLN A 47 -3.93 -9.16 2.16
C GLN A 47 -3.52 -9.10 3.64
N ASP A 48 -2.95 -10.19 4.14
CA ASP A 48 -2.56 -10.31 5.56
C ASP A 48 -1.31 -9.46 5.86
N ARG A 49 -0.41 -9.32 4.88
CA ARG A 49 0.73 -8.40 4.98
C ARG A 49 0.27 -6.95 5.10
N MET A 50 -0.64 -6.53 4.23
CA MET A 50 -1.17 -5.15 4.24
C MET A 50 -1.96 -4.87 5.51
N ARG A 51 -2.79 -5.82 5.95
CA ARG A 51 -3.55 -5.73 7.21
C ARG A 51 -2.65 -5.62 8.44
N THR A 52 -1.48 -6.25 8.42
CA THR A 52 -0.48 -6.14 9.48
C THR A 52 0.23 -4.78 9.43
N MET A 53 0.67 -4.35 8.25
CA MET A 53 1.33 -3.05 8.04
C MET A 53 0.45 -1.86 8.43
N LEU A 54 -0.86 -1.95 8.21
CA LEU A 54 -1.82 -0.91 8.58
C LEU A 54 -2.05 -0.81 10.10
N ARG A 55 -1.92 -1.93 10.82
CA ARG A 55 -2.11 -1.97 12.29
C ARG A 55 -0.83 -1.71 13.08
N MET A 56 0.32 -1.85 12.43
CA MET A 56 1.61 -1.60 13.05
C MET A 56 1.88 -0.09 13.10
N PRO A 57 2.21 0.47 14.29
CA PRO A 57 2.56 1.87 14.39
C PRO A 57 3.77 2.17 13.50
N VAL A 58 3.79 3.34 12.87
CA VAL A 58 4.77 3.70 11.82
C VAL A 58 6.21 3.49 12.30
N ALA A 59 6.49 3.79 13.58
CA ALA A 59 7.81 3.65 14.19
C ALA A 59 8.32 2.20 14.30
N GLU A 60 7.41 1.22 14.25
CA GLU A 60 7.73 -0.21 14.42
C GLU A 60 7.63 -0.99 13.11
N ARG A 61 7.18 -0.34 12.02
CA ARG A 61 7.11 -1.00 10.72
C ARG A 61 8.48 -1.49 10.31
N PRO A 62 8.63 -2.77 9.92
CA PRO A 62 9.86 -3.21 9.31
C PRO A 62 10.11 -2.33 8.08
N THR A 63 11.32 -1.77 7.99
CA THR A 63 11.75 -1.01 6.82
C THR A 63 11.41 -1.85 5.60
N PRO A 64 10.66 -1.32 4.61
CA PRO A 64 10.44 -2.06 3.38
C PRO A 64 11.81 -2.46 2.86
N GLU A 65 12.03 -3.77 2.69
CA GLU A 65 13.22 -4.29 2.04
C GLU A 65 13.25 -3.55 0.70
N SER A 66 14.25 -2.68 0.52
CA SER A 66 14.43 -1.92 -0.71
C SER A 66 14.23 -2.92 -1.84
N ALA A 67 13.18 -2.74 -2.65
CA ALA A 67 13.08 -3.46 -3.91
C ALA A 67 14.47 -3.34 -4.54
N GLN A 68 15.11 -4.49 -4.76
CA GLN A 68 16.56 -4.64 -4.94
C GLN A 68 17.18 -3.38 -5.52
N LYS A 69 18.27 -2.87 -4.94
CA LYS A 69 19.15 -1.99 -5.68
C LYS A 69 19.63 -2.82 -6.88
N HIS A 70 18.94 -2.67 -8.01
CA HIS A 70 19.47 -3.10 -9.29
C HIS A 70 20.78 -2.33 -9.43
N ASP A 71 21.85 -3.06 -9.72
CA ASP A 71 23.21 -2.54 -9.77
C ASP A 71 23.25 -1.21 -10.50
N ALA A 72 23.69 -0.17 -9.80
CA ALA A 72 23.76 1.21 -10.30
C ALA A 72 24.80 1.39 -11.44
N GLU A 73 25.29 0.29 -12.01
CA GLU A 73 26.18 0.25 -13.18
C GLU A 73 25.44 0.04 -14.50
N GLU A 74 24.23 -0.53 -14.48
CA GLU A 74 23.41 -0.65 -15.68
C GLU A 74 22.56 0.62 -15.80
N GLY A 75 22.36 1.14 -17.02
CA GLY A 75 21.61 2.38 -17.27
C GLY A 75 20.18 2.40 -16.69
N PRO A 76 19.39 3.45 -16.96
CA PRO A 76 18.01 3.54 -16.48
C PRO A 76 17.29 2.21 -16.74
N ALA A 77 16.67 1.62 -15.72
CA ALA A 77 15.94 0.37 -15.88
C ALA A 77 14.70 0.62 -16.75
N VAL A 78 14.90 0.66 -18.08
CA VAL A 78 13.94 1.11 -19.08
C VAL A 78 12.57 0.46 -18.88
N PRO A 79 12.46 -0.88 -18.74
CA PRO A 79 11.15 -1.52 -18.56
C PRO A 79 10.42 -1.05 -17.30
N ARG A 80 11.16 -0.67 -16.25
CA ARG A 80 10.61 -0.22 -14.98
C ARG A 80 10.14 1.24 -15.03
N VAL A 81 10.86 2.08 -15.76
CA VAL A 81 10.42 3.45 -16.05
C VAL A 81 9.15 3.42 -16.90
N LEU A 82 9.11 2.58 -17.94
CA LEU A 82 7.91 2.43 -18.77
C LEU A 82 6.70 1.90 -17.98
N ASP A 83 6.88 0.90 -17.10
CA ASP A 83 5.83 0.40 -16.20
C ASP A 83 5.32 1.50 -15.25
N LEU A 84 6.24 2.30 -14.67
CA LEU A 84 5.87 3.43 -13.82
C LEU A 84 5.07 4.48 -14.61
N THR A 85 5.55 4.85 -15.79
CA THR A 85 4.88 5.84 -16.65
C THR A 85 3.47 5.38 -17.03
N LEU A 86 3.28 4.10 -17.37
CA LEU A 86 1.96 3.54 -17.66
C LEU A 86 1.03 3.61 -16.45
N ARG A 87 1.49 3.25 -15.25
CA ARG A 87 0.69 3.35 -14.01
C ARG A 87 0.28 4.79 -13.69
N ILE A 88 1.18 5.76 -13.94
CA ILE A 88 0.86 7.18 -13.77
C ILE A 88 -0.23 7.58 -14.78
N GLY A 89 -0.07 7.18 -16.04
CA GLY A 89 -1.07 7.47 -17.07
C GLY A 89 -2.44 6.85 -16.76
N GLU A 90 -2.48 5.60 -16.30
CA GLU A 90 -3.72 4.94 -15.84
C GLU A 90 -4.36 5.69 -14.67
N LEU A 91 -3.56 6.12 -13.69
CA LEU A 91 -4.05 6.84 -12.52
C LEU A 91 -4.67 8.19 -12.89
N LEU A 92 -3.99 8.96 -13.75
CA LEU A 92 -4.47 10.26 -14.19
C LEU A 92 -5.75 10.12 -15.03
N LEU A 93 -5.78 9.15 -15.96
CA LEU A 93 -6.95 8.91 -16.81
C LEU A 93 -8.14 8.40 -15.98
N ALA A 94 -7.92 7.53 -14.99
CA ALA A 94 -8.94 7.13 -14.02
C ALA A 94 -9.44 8.30 -13.16
N GLY A 95 -8.60 9.31 -12.95
CA GLY A 95 -8.95 10.59 -12.32
C GLY A 95 -9.74 11.55 -13.21
N GLY A 96 -9.89 11.23 -14.51
CA GLY A 96 -10.60 12.07 -15.47
C GLY A 96 -9.76 13.19 -16.08
N GLU A 97 -8.42 13.12 -15.98
CA GLU A 97 -7.51 14.06 -16.67
C GLU A 97 -7.67 13.95 -18.20
N GLY A 98 -7.43 15.08 -18.89
CA GLY A 98 -7.48 15.13 -20.35
C GLY A 98 -6.34 14.30 -20.96
N ALA A 99 -6.61 13.61 -22.09
CA ALA A 99 -5.61 12.75 -22.73
C ALA A 99 -4.29 13.49 -23.07
N GLU A 100 -4.37 14.76 -23.47
CA GLU A 100 -3.21 15.63 -23.69
C GLU A 100 -2.38 15.82 -22.42
N ASP A 101 -3.02 16.17 -21.30
CA ASP A 101 -2.35 16.41 -20.02
C ASP A 101 -1.71 15.11 -19.50
N VAL A 102 -2.39 13.98 -19.67
CA VAL A 102 -1.85 12.65 -19.35
C VAL A 102 -0.64 12.33 -20.22
N GLU A 103 -0.71 12.56 -21.53
CA GLU A 103 0.41 12.33 -22.47
C GLU A 103 1.62 13.21 -22.12
N ALA A 104 1.39 14.48 -21.80
CA ALA A 104 2.42 15.41 -21.36
C ALA A 104 3.08 14.96 -20.04
N ALA A 105 2.28 14.50 -19.07
CA ALA A 105 2.79 13.95 -17.82
C ALA A 105 3.63 12.68 -18.06
N MET A 106 3.16 11.77 -18.90
CA MET A 106 3.88 10.55 -19.26
C MET A 106 5.22 10.85 -19.95
N PHE A 107 5.24 11.85 -20.83
CA PHE A 107 6.46 12.33 -21.48
C PHE A 107 7.43 12.94 -20.47
N ALA A 108 6.95 13.81 -19.57
CA ALA A 108 7.76 14.45 -18.54
C ALA A 108 8.39 13.45 -17.57
N VAL A 109 7.63 12.44 -17.13
CA VAL A 109 8.13 11.36 -16.27
C VAL A 109 9.26 10.61 -16.96
N SER A 110 9.00 10.09 -18.17
CA SER A 110 9.99 9.32 -18.92
C SER A 110 11.30 10.08 -19.13
N ARG A 111 11.20 11.38 -19.46
CA ARG A 111 12.36 12.26 -19.62
C ARG A 111 13.09 12.54 -18.30
N SER A 112 12.37 12.66 -17.18
CA SER A 112 12.98 12.85 -15.85
C SER A 112 13.84 11.66 -15.42
N TYR A 113 13.51 10.46 -15.92
CA TYR A 113 14.28 9.24 -15.72
C TYR A 113 15.37 9.02 -16.79
N GLY A 114 15.59 9.97 -17.69
CA GLY A 114 16.63 9.92 -18.71
C GLY A 114 16.30 9.06 -19.93
N LEU A 115 15.03 8.71 -20.16
CA LEU A 115 14.61 8.07 -21.40
C LEU A 115 14.37 9.14 -22.47
N ASP A 116 15.28 9.21 -23.44
CA ASP A 116 15.09 10.00 -24.66
C ASP A 116 14.34 9.17 -25.71
N ARG A 117 13.65 9.81 -26.67
CA ARG A 117 12.89 9.13 -27.76
C ARG A 117 11.76 8.21 -27.26
N VAL A 118 11.00 8.70 -26.29
CA VAL A 118 9.71 8.09 -25.91
C VAL A 118 8.56 8.70 -26.69
N GLU A 119 7.62 7.86 -27.11
CA GLU A 119 6.38 8.27 -27.77
C GLU A 119 5.19 7.69 -26.99
N PRO A 120 4.68 8.41 -25.97
CA PRO A 120 3.41 8.08 -25.34
C PRO A 120 2.24 8.42 -26.27
N ASN A 121 1.17 7.62 -26.23
CA ASN A 121 -0.07 7.90 -26.94
C ASN A 121 -1.25 7.51 -26.05
N VAL A 122 -2.12 8.48 -25.81
CA VAL A 122 -3.23 8.36 -24.87
C VAL A 122 -4.55 8.62 -25.58
N THR A 123 -5.50 7.75 -25.34
CA THR A 123 -6.90 7.92 -25.71
C THR A 123 -7.77 7.68 -24.48
N PHE A 124 -9.07 7.95 -24.57
CA PHE A 124 -9.99 7.76 -23.45
C PHE A 124 -10.05 6.32 -22.92
N THR A 125 -9.68 5.33 -23.74
CA THR A 125 -9.81 3.90 -23.37
C THR A 125 -8.49 3.13 -23.44
N LEU A 126 -7.42 3.75 -23.94
CA LEU A 126 -6.14 3.09 -24.17
C LEU A 126 -4.99 4.03 -23.85
N LEU A 127 -4.01 3.50 -23.13
CA LEU A 127 -2.71 4.12 -22.92
C LEU A 127 -1.64 3.21 -23.52
N ASN A 128 -0.71 3.79 -24.30
CA ASN A 128 0.49 3.11 -24.73
C ASN A 128 1.71 4.02 -24.63
N ILE A 129 2.89 3.40 -24.62
CA ILE A 129 4.16 4.10 -24.72
C ILE A 129 5.14 3.24 -25.52
N SER A 130 5.85 3.89 -26.45
CA SER A 130 6.96 3.27 -27.17
C SER A 130 8.28 3.94 -26.78
N TYR A 131 9.38 3.20 -26.87
CA TYR A 131 10.72 3.70 -26.58
C TYR A 131 11.71 3.10 -27.57
N GLN A 132 12.54 3.95 -28.17
CA GLN A 132 13.63 3.53 -29.04
C GLN A 132 14.98 3.72 -28.33
N PRO A 133 15.71 2.63 -28.02
CA PRO A 133 17.07 2.72 -27.51
C PRO A 133 17.97 3.47 -28.51
N SER A 134 18.79 4.39 -27.99
CA SER A 134 19.79 5.13 -28.76
C SER A 134 21.03 4.33 -29.08
#